data_AF-A0A940UQ51-F1
#
_entry.id   AF-A0A940UQ51-F1
#
_cell.length_a   1.000
_cell.length_b   1.000
_cell.length_c   1.000
_cell.angle_alpha   90.00
_cell.angle_beta   90.00
_cell.angle_gamma   90.00
#
_symmetry.space_group_name_H-M   'P 1'
#
loop_
_entity.id
_entity.type
_entity.pdbx_description
1 polymer ?
#
loop_
_entity_poly.entity_id
_entity_poly.type
_entity_poly.pdbx_seq_one_letter_code
_entity_poly.pdbx_strand_id
1 'polypeptide(L)'
;MRFSLRSFFTINAVSLTFSTVLLVVILFHVGIPILDMIELKTYDLRFLSRGRLQPSSIVALALIDEKSLDKEGRWPWPRSKMASLVNLLSQDGAKVIGF
;
A
#
# COMPACT_ATOMS: atom_id res chain seq x y z
N MET A 1 23.20 -44.02 -22.75
CA MET A 1 22.99 -42.71 -23.40
C MET A 1 23.44 -41.63 -22.42
N ARG A 2 24.64 -41.07 -22.59
CA ARG A 2 25.26 -40.14 -21.63
C ARG A 2 24.77 -38.71 -21.91
N PHE A 3 23.87 -38.19 -21.06
CA PHE A 3 23.52 -36.76 -21.08
C PHE A 3 24.76 -35.97 -20.66
N SER A 4 25.41 -35.34 -21.63
CA SER A 4 26.57 -34.48 -21.41
C SER A 4 26.10 -33.18 -20.75
N LEU A 5 26.34 -33.05 -19.44
CA LEU A 5 26.13 -31.82 -18.65
C LEU A 5 27.09 -30.68 -19.02
N ARG A 6 27.93 -30.82 -20.07
CA ARG A 6 28.94 -29.82 -20.43
C ARG A 6 28.36 -28.57 -21.13
N SER A 7 27.14 -28.65 -21.65
CA SER A 7 26.48 -27.49 -22.29
C SER A 7 25.90 -26.48 -21.31
N PHE A 8 25.80 -26.80 -20.01
CA PHE A 8 25.27 -25.87 -19.00
C PHE A 8 26.21 -24.69 -18.71
N PHE A 9 27.50 -24.80 -19.08
CA PHE A 9 28.55 -23.81 -18.77
C PHE A 9 29.07 -23.03 -19.99
N THR A 10 28.36 -23.05 -21.12
CA THR A 10 28.65 -22.14 -22.23
C THR A 10 27.91 -20.82 -22.02
N ILE A 11 28.60 -19.68 -22.13
CA ILE A 11 28.01 -18.34 -22.01
C ILE A 11 27.10 -18.12 -23.23
N ASN A 12 25.83 -18.52 -23.10
CA ASN A 12 24.79 -18.36 -24.10
C ASN A 12 23.77 -17.33 -23.59
N ALA A 13 23.11 -16.60 -24.50
CA ALA A 13 22.12 -15.60 -24.11
C ALA A 13 21.01 -16.17 -23.21
N VAL A 14 20.55 -17.39 -23.49
CA VAL A 14 19.50 -18.08 -22.72
C VAL A 14 19.95 -18.41 -21.30
N SER A 15 21.19 -18.90 -21.12
CA SER A 15 21.69 -19.24 -19.78
C SER A 15 21.92 -17.97 -18.96
N LEU A 16 22.35 -16.87 -19.59
CA LEU A 16 22.48 -15.57 -18.94
C LEU A 16 21.12 -15.06 -18.44
N THR A 17 20.08 -15.05 -19.29
CA THR A 17 18.73 -14.61 -18.89
C THR A 17 18.19 -15.45 -17.72
N PHE A 18 18.30 -16.77 -17.79
CA PHE A 18 17.82 -17.64 -16.71
C PHE A 18 18.58 -17.39 -15.39
N SER A 19 19.89 -17.18 -15.48
CA SER A 19 20.73 -16.87 -14.32
C SER A 19 20.38 -15.52 -13.70
N THR A 20 20.13 -14.50 -14.52
CA THR A 20 19.70 -13.17 -14.03
C THR A 20 18.33 -13.24 -13.36
N VAL A 21 17.36 -13.93 -13.95
CA VAL A 21 16.02 -14.09 -13.34
C VAL A 21 16.13 -14.84 -12.02
N LEU A 22 16.89 -15.94 -11.98
CA LEU A 22 17.09 -16.71 -10.76
C LEU A 22 17.74 -15.86 -9.66
N LEU A 23 18.76 -15.06 -10.01
CA LEU A 23 19.41 -14.14 -9.09
C LEU A 23 18.40 -13.15 -8.51
N VAL A 24 17.59 -12.49 -9.35
CA VAL A 24 16.59 -11.52 -8.88
C VAL A 24 15.58 -12.16 -7.94
N VAL A 25 15.09 -13.37 -8.26
CA VAL A 25 14.15 -14.10 -7.40
C VAL A 25 14.77 -14.43 -6.04
N ILE A 26 16.03 -14.85 -6.02
CA ILE A 26 16.76 -15.12 -4.76
C ILE A 26 16.91 -13.84 -3.94
N LEU A 27 17.36 -12.74 -4.55
CA LEU A 27 17.53 -11.46 -3.85
C LEU A 27 16.20 -10.96 -3.26
N PHE A 28 15.09 -11.15 -3.98
CA PHE A 28 13.75 -10.81 -3.50
C PHE A 28 13.34 -11.70 -2.31
N HIS A 29 13.57 -13.00 -2.38
CA HIS A 29 13.17 -13.92 -1.31
C HIS A 29 14.01 -13.78 -0.04
N VAL A 30 15.29 -13.41 -0.17
CA VAL A 30 16.20 -13.17 0.97
C VAL A 30 15.84 -11.88 1.72
N GLY A 31 15.12 -10.94 1.09
CA GLY A 31 14.69 -9.70 1.73
C GLY A 31 15.88 -8.81 2.10
N ILE A 32 16.70 -8.44 1.11
CA ILE A 32 17.90 -7.62 1.35
C ILE A 32 17.49 -6.20 1.74
N PRO A 33 17.86 -5.70 2.94
CA PRO A 33 17.37 -4.40 3.45
C PRO A 33 17.66 -3.19 2.55
N ILE A 34 18.76 -3.24 1.77
CA ILE A 34 19.11 -2.16 0.85
C ILE A 34 18.10 -2.03 -0.30
N LEU A 35 17.54 -3.15 -0.78
CA LEU A 35 16.57 -3.15 -1.87
C LEU A 35 15.25 -2.55 -1.40
N ASP A 36 14.80 -2.91 -0.20
CA ASP A 36 13.60 -2.34 0.43
C ASP A 36 13.77 -0.84 0.64
N MET A 37 14.94 -0.39 1.10
CA MET A 37 15.21 1.03 1.27
C MET A 37 15.17 1.79 -0.08
N ILE A 38 15.71 1.20 -1.14
CA ILE A 38 15.66 1.78 -2.49
C ILE A 38 14.20 1.84 -2.98
N GLU A 39 13.41 0.79 -2.74
CA GLU A 39 12.00 0.75 -3.09
C GLU A 39 11.24 1.89 -2.40
N LEU A 40 11.36 2.01 -1.08
CA LEU A 40 10.72 3.05 -0.28
C LEU A 40 11.10 4.46 -0.75
N LYS A 41 12.40 4.70 -0.99
CA LYS A 41 12.86 5.98 -1.54
C LYS A 41 12.28 6.26 -2.92
N THR A 42 12.17 5.24 -3.77
CA THR A 42 11.60 5.42 -5.10
C THR A 42 10.10 5.69 -5.02
N TYR A 43 9.38 5.09 -4.07
CA TYR A 43 7.99 5.47 -3.77
C TYR A 43 7.87 6.94 -3.38
N ASP A 44 8.67 7.41 -2.42
CA ASP A 44 8.66 8.81 -2.00
C ASP A 44 8.94 9.76 -3.17
N LEU A 45 9.95 9.44 -4.00
CA LEU A 45 10.29 10.22 -5.20
C LEU A 45 9.15 10.26 -6.22
N ARG A 46 8.38 9.17 -6.38
CA ARG A 46 7.18 9.17 -7.25
C ARG A 46 6.11 10.11 -6.71
N PHE A 47 5.89 10.15 -5.39
CA PHE A 47 4.95 11.09 -4.79
C PHE A 47 5.42 12.55 -4.92
N LEU A 48 6.71 12.80 -4.72
CA LEU A 48 7.29 14.14 -4.88
C LEU A 48 7.24 14.62 -6.34
N SER A 49 7.62 13.77 -7.29
CA SER A 49 7.61 14.10 -8.72
C SER A 49 6.20 14.31 -9.29
N ARG A 50 5.20 13.55 -8.80
CA ARG A 50 3.79 13.78 -9.13
C ARG A 50 3.31 15.17 -8.69
N GLY A 51 3.88 15.71 -7.60
CA GLY A 51 3.49 16.97 -7.02
C GLY A 51 2.18 16.90 -6.22
N ARG A 52 1.73 18.07 -5.76
CA ARG A 52 0.49 18.20 -4.98
C ARG A 52 -0.72 18.09 -5.90
N LEU A 53 -1.59 17.13 -5.61
CA LEU A 53 -2.90 17.01 -6.25
C LEU A 53 -3.95 17.70 -5.37
N GLN A 54 -4.94 18.31 -6.01
CA GLN A 54 -6.09 18.85 -5.29
C GLN A 54 -6.90 17.68 -4.71
N PRO A 55 -7.32 17.75 -3.43
CA PRO A 55 -8.19 16.76 -2.83
C PRO A 55 -9.48 16.62 -3.63
N SER A 56 -9.99 15.39 -3.72
CA SER A 56 -11.27 15.15 -4.35
C SER A 56 -12.40 15.69 -3.48
N SER A 57 -13.31 16.49 -4.05
CA SER A 57 -14.47 17.03 -3.33
C SER A 57 -15.53 15.99 -2.99
N ILE A 58 -15.41 14.76 -3.51
CA ILE A 58 -16.38 13.68 -3.29
C ILE A 58 -16.13 12.89 -1.99
N VAL A 59 -15.01 13.12 -1.30
CA VAL A 59 -14.69 12.42 -0.04
C VAL A 59 -14.62 13.43 1.09
N ALA A 60 -15.48 13.23 2.10
CA ALA A 60 -15.45 13.98 3.35
C ALA A 60 -14.92 13.07 4.47
N LEU A 61 -14.06 13.62 5.33
CA LEU A 61 -13.54 12.94 6.51
C LEU A 61 -14.28 13.42 7.75
N ALA A 62 -15.10 12.53 8.35
CA ALA A 62 -15.72 12.76 9.65
C ALA A 62 -14.80 12.21 10.74
N LEU A 63 -14.04 13.10 11.40
CA LEU A 63 -13.05 12.72 12.40
C LEU A 63 -13.64 12.83 13.81
N ILE A 64 -13.28 11.88 14.68
CA ILE A 64 -13.54 11.96 16.12
C ILE A 64 -12.25 12.48 16.76
N ASP A 65 -12.21 13.80 16.99
CA ASP A 65 -11.10 14.47 17.64
C ASP A 65 -11.33 14.64 19.15
N GLU A 66 -10.32 15.11 19.88
CA GLU A 66 -10.41 15.36 21.33
C GLU A 66 -11.57 16.31 21.67
N LYS A 67 -11.83 17.32 20.83
CA LYS A 67 -12.95 18.25 21.02
C LYS A 67 -14.31 17.54 20.94
N SER A 68 -14.42 16.53 20.09
CA SER A 68 -15.61 15.68 20.00
C SER A 68 -15.74 14.82 21.25
N LEU A 69 -14.65 14.23 21.74
CA LEU A 69 -14.67 13.40 22.96
C LEU A 69 -14.98 14.22 24.23
N ASP A 70 -14.46 15.44 24.32
CA ASP A 70 -14.74 16.36 25.42
C ASP A 70 -16.24 16.71 25.50
N LYS A 71 -16.92 16.80 24.35
CA LYS A 71 -18.34 17.15 24.26
C LYS A 71 -19.27 15.94 24.36
N GLU A 72 -18.94 14.88 23.63
CA GLU A 72 -19.80 13.71 23.43
C GLU A 72 -19.51 12.57 24.41
N GLY A 73 -18.43 12.70 25.17
CA GLY A 73 -17.96 11.71 26.12
C GLY A 73 -16.90 10.78 25.54
N ARG A 74 -16.33 9.96 26.43
CA ARG A 74 -15.24 9.04 26.12
C ARG A 74 -15.66 7.99 25.10
N TRP A 75 -14.76 7.72 24.15
CA TRP A 75 -14.85 6.58 23.26
C TRP A 75 -14.64 5.24 24.03
N PRO A 76 -15.24 4.11 23.64
CA PRO A 76 -16.18 3.91 22.53
C PRO A 76 -17.59 4.38 22.84
N TRP A 77 -18.20 5.04 21.87
CA TRP A 77 -19.59 5.48 22.00
C TRP A 77 -20.57 4.30 21.87
N PRO A 78 -21.76 4.41 22.49
CA PRO A 78 -22.80 3.41 22.32
C PRO A 78 -23.24 3.33 20.85
N ARG A 79 -23.63 2.13 20.41
CA ARG A 79 -24.05 1.89 19.01
C ARG A 79 -25.22 2.76 18.56
N SER A 80 -26.10 3.15 19.46
CA SER A 80 -27.19 4.09 19.17
C SER A 80 -26.66 5.44 18.69
N LYS A 81 -25.60 5.97 19.33
CA LYS A 81 -24.95 7.22 18.92
C LYS A 81 -24.27 7.06 17.55
N MET A 82 -23.57 5.95 17.34
CA MET A 82 -22.95 5.66 16.03
C MET A 82 -24.00 5.56 14.92
N ALA A 83 -25.14 4.91 15.17
CA ALA A 83 -26.23 4.81 14.21
C ALA A 83 -26.84 6.19 13.88
N SER A 84 -27.01 7.06 14.88
CA SER A 84 -27.46 8.43 14.65
C SER A 84 -26.50 9.22 13.76
N LEU A 85 -25.18 9.07 13.96
CA LEU A 85 -24.17 9.72 13.12
C LEU A 85 -24.22 9.21 11.68
N VAL A 86 -24.31 7.89 11.48
CA VAL A 86 -24.46 7.29 10.15
C VAL A 86 -25.70 7.83 9.44
N ASN A 87 -26.85 7.88 10.15
CA ASN A 87 -28.09 8.40 9.59
C ASN A 87 -27.97 9.87 9.18
N LEU A 88 -27.30 10.69 10.00
CA LEU A 88 -27.07 12.11 9.70
C LEU A 88 -26.18 12.26 8.45
N LEU A 89 -25.08 11.53 8.36
CA LEU A 89 -24.21 11.54 7.18
C LEU A 89 -24.95 11.09 5.91
N SER A 90 -25.81 10.08 6.02
CA SER A 90 -26.65 9.64 4.89
C SER A 90 -27.65 10.72 4.46
N GLN A 91 -28.25 11.44 5.41
CA GLN A 91 -29.17 12.55 5.13
C GLN A 91 -28.45 13.73 4.46
N ASP A 92 -27.19 13.98 4.84
CA ASP A 92 -26.32 15.00 4.24
C ASP A 92 -25.78 14.60 2.85
N GLY A 93 -26.21 13.45 2.31
CA GLY A 93 -25.90 13.03 0.93
C GLY A 93 -24.71 12.09 0.80
N ALA A 94 -24.17 11.55 1.89
CA ALA A 94 -23.13 10.52 1.81
C ALA A 94 -23.68 9.23 1.18
N LYS A 95 -23.19 8.88 -0.01
CA LYS A 95 -23.59 7.66 -0.73
C LYS A 95 -22.95 6.39 -0.15
N VAL A 96 -21.75 6.51 0.41
CA VAL A 96 -20.99 5.41 1.02
C VAL A 96 -20.35 5.94 2.30
N ILE A 97 -20.43 5.19 3.39
CA ILE A 97 -19.82 5.50 4.68
C ILE A 97 -18.87 4.34 5.02
N GLY A 98 -17.58 4.66 5.18
CA GLY A 98 -16.54 3.71 5.61
C GLY A 98 -16.09 4.00 7.04
N PHE A 99 -15.68 2.95 7.75
CA PHE A 99 -15.17 3.01 9.13
C PHE A 99 -13.70 2.64 9.20
#